data_AF-A0A176S3B0-F1
#
_entry.id   AF-A0A176S3B0-F1
#
_cell.length_a   1.000
_cell.length_b   1.000
_cell.length_c   1.000
_cell.angle_alpha   90.00
_cell.angle_beta   90.00
_cell.angle_gamma   90.00
#
_symmetry.space_group_name_H-M   'P 1'
#
loop_
_entity.id
_entity.type
_entity.pdbx_description
1 polymer ?
#
loop_
_entity_poly.entity_id
_entity_poly.type
_entity_poly.pdbx_seq_one_letter_code
_entity_poly.pdbx_strand_id
1 'polypeptide(L)'
;MALTVDNGFRSPIGKQNAEKICEHLDVDHMEIRPYQIFKKLYKYGFENFSHHGFVCTDFWEGELFQDIGRNLAAQLDIPLLILGYTPEQVEEAFLPKEFDEYHLYGSEDFQFKENQKFTREKFLGVNLKEIFTPEEMNYWWDASKWSVDKIPTMILPFHAWGYHKTEIVTEVISSLHHILDEKSMHPMLTNDLYTGLGVFLDYKIFGYSPMFEPEFAKYVRAGKEDVKQNRNLWEFAEYYFKHEKLVLNSLDIQICLSKLGLTKPALDSIIKKSKARLDGKH
;
A
#
# COMPACT_ATOMS: atom_id res chain seq x y z
N MET A 1 -3.17 -19.81 8.39
CA MET A 1 -2.73 -19.55 7.01
C MET A 1 -2.39 -18.07 6.85
N ALA A 2 -1.24 -17.78 6.25
CA ALA A 2 -0.83 -16.47 5.78
C ALA A 2 -1.03 -16.38 4.26
N LEU A 3 -1.58 -15.26 3.79
CA LEU A 3 -1.74 -14.96 2.38
C LEU A 3 -0.74 -13.88 1.97
N THR A 4 0.04 -14.14 0.93
CA THR A 4 0.77 -13.09 0.22
C THR A 4 0.19 -12.91 -1.17
N VAL A 5 0.05 -11.67 -1.60
CA VAL A 5 -0.38 -11.35 -2.96
C VAL A 5 0.81 -10.76 -3.71
N ASP A 6 1.24 -11.43 -4.78
CA ASP A 6 2.29 -10.95 -5.67
C ASP A 6 1.71 -9.97 -6.68
N ASN A 7 1.92 -8.69 -6.41
CA ASN A 7 1.54 -7.60 -7.30
C ASN A 7 2.49 -7.43 -8.51
N GLY A 8 3.57 -8.23 -8.59
CA GLY A 8 4.59 -8.17 -9.62
C GLY A 8 5.67 -7.11 -9.41
N PHE A 9 5.62 -6.32 -8.33
CA PHE A 9 6.58 -5.25 -7.98
C PHE A 9 7.27 -5.47 -6.64
N ARG A 10 6.88 -6.50 -5.90
CA ARG A 10 7.48 -6.87 -4.62
C ARG A 10 8.98 -7.08 -4.70
N SER A 11 9.70 -6.60 -3.69
CA SER A 11 11.12 -6.91 -3.53
C SER A 11 11.36 -8.42 -3.36
N PRO A 12 12.38 -9.00 -4.03
CA PRO A 12 12.80 -10.38 -3.79
C PRO A 12 13.15 -10.65 -2.32
N ILE A 13 13.73 -9.66 -1.62
CA ILE A 13 14.09 -9.77 -0.21
C ILE A 13 12.82 -9.80 0.64
N GLY A 14 11.86 -8.90 0.38
CA GLY A 14 10.58 -8.89 1.08
C GLY A 14 9.79 -10.19 0.90
N LYS A 15 9.88 -10.81 -0.29
CA LYS A 15 9.30 -12.14 -0.56
C LYS A 15 9.98 -13.24 0.26
N GLN A 16 11.30 -13.36 0.16
CA GLN A 16 12.07 -14.38 0.87
C GLN A 16 11.90 -14.27 2.39
N ASN A 17 11.81 -13.06 2.93
CA ASN A 17 11.57 -12.86 4.35
C ASN A 17 10.20 -13.40 4.77
N ALA A 18 9.14 -13.13 4.02
CA ALA A 18 7.81 -13.65 4.35
C ALA A 18 7.76 -15.19 4.30
N GLU A 19 8.41 -15.80 3.30
CA GLU A 19 8.51 -17.27 3.19
C GLU A 19 9.20 -17.86 4.43
N LYS A 20 10.36 -17.31 4.82
CA LYS A 20 11.10 -17.74 6.02
C LYS A 20 10.32 -17.54 7.32
N ILE A 21 9.60 -16.43 7.44
CA ILE A 21 8.78 -16.14 8.63
C ILE A 21 7.65 -17.17 8.73
N CYS A 22 6.94 -17.45 7.62
CA CYS A 22 5.84 -18.41 7.63
C CYS A 22 6.34 -19.83 7.96
N GLU A 23 7.48 -20.23 7.38
CA GLU A 23 8.13 -21.51 7.69
C GLU A 23 8.53 -21.60 9.17
N HIS A 24 9.10 -20.53 9.73
CA HIS A 24 9.51 -20.50 11.13
C HIS A 24 8.33 -20.56 12.11
N LEU A 25 7.24 -19.87 11.78
CA LEU A 25 6.03 -19.83 12.61
C LEU A 25 5.14 -21.08 12.44
N ASP A 26 5.52 -22.02 11.57
CA ASP A 26 4.72 -23.21 11.23
C ASP A 26 3.30 -22.85 10.77
N VAL A 27 3.20 -21.86 9.88
CA VAL A 27 1.93 -21.37 9.33
C VAL A 27 1.85 -21.68 7.84
N ASP A 28 0.73 -22.28 7.40
CA ASP A 28 0.45 -22.46 5.98
C ASP A 28 0.59 -21.15 5.21
N HIS A 29 1.34 -21.16 4.11
CA HIS A 29 1.58 -19.98 3.29
C HIS A 29 0.99 -20.17 1.89
N MET A 30 0.08 -19.26 1.50
CA MET A 30 -0.50 -19.21 0.17
C MET A 30 -0.05 -17.94 -0.57
N GLU A 31 0.30 -18.08 -1.85
CA GLU A 31 0.61 -16.96 -2.74
C GLU A 31 -0.37 -16.87 -3.91
N ILE A 32 -1.01 -15.71 -4.07
CA ILE A 32 -1.84 -15.38 -5.25
C ILE A 32 -1.07 -14.38 -6.10
N ARG A 33 -1.03 -14.56 -7.43
CA ARG A 33 -0.21 -13.73 -8.33
C ARG A 33 -1.02 -12.97 -9.40
N PRO A 34 -1.84 -11.98 -9.03
CA PRO A 34 -2.68 -11.24 -9.98
C PRO A 34 -1.93 -10.04 -10.59
N TYR A 35 -0.68 -10.23 -11.01
CA TYR A 35 0.23 -9.15 -11.40
C TYR A 35 -0.28 -8.24 -12.54
N GLN A 36 -1.19 -8.74 -13.39
CA GLN A 36 -1.75 -7.96 -14.50
C GLN A 36 -2.67 -6.83 -14.04
N ILE A 37 -3.56 -7.10 -13.07
CA ILE A 37 -4.47 -6.08 -12.54
C ILE A 37 -3.68 -5.01 -11.77
N PHE A 38 -2.66 -5.42 -11.00
CA PHE A 38 -1.78 -4.49 -10.30
C PHE A 38 -0.99 -3.62 -11.26
N LYS A 39 -0.40 -4.17 -12.32
CA LYS A 39 0.26 -3.38 -13.37
C LYS A 39 -0.67 -2.31 -13.95
N LYS A 40 -1.93 -2.66 -14.21
CA LYS A 40 -2.94 -1.74 -14.74
C LYS A 40 -3.29 -0.64 -13.72
N LEU A 41 -3.48 -1.03 -12.45
CA LEU A 41 -3.75 -0.14 -11.33
C LEU A 41 -2.61 0.88 -11.15
N TYR A 42 -1.36 0.41 -11.08
CA TYR A 42 -0.20 1.28 -10.94
C TYR A 42 -0.06 2.24 -12.12
N LYS A 43 -0.18 1.73 -13.36
CA LYS A 43 -0.13 2.59 -14.54
C LYS A 43 -1.20 3.67 -14.48
N TYR A 44 -2.43 3.31 -14.13
CA TYR A 44 -3.52 4.27 -13.97
C TYR A 44 -3.21 5.32 -12.90
N GLY A 45 -2.76 4.89 -11.71
CA GLY A 45 -2.40 5.76 -10.60
C GLY A 45 -1.30 6.75 -10.96
N PHE A 46 -0.23 6.27 -11.62
CA PHE A 46 0.85 7.12 -12.11
C PHE A 46 0.41 8.08 -13.22
N GLU A 47 -0.53 7.71 -14.08
CA GLU A 47 -1.03 8.60 -15.15
C GLU A 47 -2.11 9.59 -14.67
N ASN A 48 -2.64 9.37 -13.47
CA ASN A 48 -3.75 10.12 -12.90
C ASN A 48 -3.51 10.59 -11.46
N PHE A 49 -2.29 11.03 -11.15
CA PHE A 49 -1.95 11.63 -9.85
C PHE A 49 -3.04 12.59 -9.35
N SER A 50 -3.43 12.36 -8.09
CA SER A 50 -4.28 13.25 -7.32
C SER A 50 -3.43 14.34 -6.66
N HIS A 51 -4.10 15.29 -6.00
CA HIS A 51 -3.44 16.29 -5.15
C HIS A 51 -2.86 15.71 -3.85
N HIS A 52 -3.16 14.45 -3.54
CA HIS A 52 -2.59 13.72 -2.40
C HIS A 52 -1.31 12.95 -2.78
N GLY A 53 -0.85 13.05 -4.02
CA GLY A 53 0.39 12.42 -4.46
C GLY A 53 0.29 10.90 -4.66
N PHE A 54 1.45 10.26 -4.65
CA PHE A 54 1.62 8.84 -4.97
C PHE A 54 0.85 7.93 -4.01
N VAL A 55 0.63 8.36 -2.76
CA VAL A 55 -0.05 7.57 -1.75
C VAL A 55 -1.41 7.04 -2.22
N CYS A 56 -2.12 7.77 -3.09
CA CYS A 56 -3.37 7.28 -3.66
C CYS A 56 -3.17 5.95 -4.37
N THR A 57 -2.10 5.81 -5.13
CA THR A 57 -1.78 4.55 -5.82
C THR A 57 -1.45 3.44 -4.82
N ASP A 58 -0.74 3.76 -3.74
CA ASP A 58 -0.44 2.83 -2.64
C ASP A 58 -1.72 2.34 -1.94
N PHE A 59 -2.73 3.22 -1.77
CA PHE A 59 -4.03 2.80 -1.23
C PHE A 59 -4.82 1.91 -2.17
N TRP A 60 -4.82 2.23 -3.45
CA TRP A 60 -5.50 1.41 -4.44
C TRP A 60 -4.96 -0.02 -4.39
N GLU A 61 -3.64 -0.17 -4.23
CA GLU A 61 -3.04 -1.47 -3.99
C GLU A 61 -3.51 -2.09 -2.68
N GLY A 62 -3.37 -1.38 -1.55
CA GLY A 62 -3.76 -1.88 -0.24
C GLY A 62 -5.21 -2.40 -0.22
N GLU A 63 -6.16 -1.63 -0.76
CA GLU A 63 -7.56 -2.05 -0.83
C GLU A 63 -7.80 -3.24 -1.77
N LEU A 64 -7.07 -3.32 -2.89
CA LEU A 64 -7.12 -4.48 -3.78
C LEU A 64 -6.57 -5.73 -3.09
N PHE A 65 -5.49 -5.63 -2.31
CA PHE A 65 -4.99 -6.74 -1.49
C PHE A 65 -6.04 -7.25 -0.51
N GLN A 66 -6.71 -6.33 0.18
CA GLN A 66 -7.76 -6.72 1.12
C GLN A 66 -8.94 -7.38 0.43
N ASP A 67 -9.39 -6.85 -0.71
CA ASP A 67 -10.51 -7.40 -1.47
C ASP A 67 -10.21 -8.80 -2.02
N ILE A 68 -8.97 -9.02 -2.47
CA ILE A 68 -8.47 -10.36 -2.82
C ILE A 68 -8.53 -11.28 -1.60
N GLY A 69 -8.09 -10.80 -0.44
CA GLY A 69 -8.18 -11.53 0.83
C GLY A 69 -9.62 -11.87 1.23
N ARG A 70 -10.54 -10.91 1.12
CA ARG A 70 -11.99 -11.10 1.39
C ARG A 70 -12.59 -12.15 0.46
N ASN A 71 -12.33 -12.03 -0.84
CA ASN A 71 -12.81 -12.99 -1.84
C ASN A 71 -12.27 -14.40 -1.56
N LEU A 72 -10.98 -14.56 -1.25
CA LEU A 72 -10.40 -15.85 -0.91
C LEU A 72 -11.02 -16.42 0.39
N ALA A 73 -11.15 -15.60 1.42
CA ALA A 73 -11.73 -16.03 2.68
C ALA A 73 -13.17 -16.52 2.51
N ALA A 74 -13.99 -15.80 1.73
CA ALA A 74 -15.36 -16.21 1.43
C ALA A 74 -15.42 -17.50 0.60
N GLN A 75 -14.47 -17.73 -0.31
CA GLN A 75 -14.35 -18.97 -1.08
C GLN A 75 -14.00 -20.18 -0.22
N LEU A 76 -13.13 -19.98 0.77
CA LEU A 76 -12.60 -21.04 1.64
C LEU A 76 -13.34 -21.18 2.98
N ASP A 77 -14.45 -20.47 3.17
CA ASP A 77 -15.21 -20.43 4.42
C ASP A 77 -14.36 -20.02 5.64
N ILE A 78 -13.41 -19.10 5.42
CA ILE A 78 -12.56 -18.53 6.48
C ILE A 78 -13.33 -17.38 7.14
N PRO A 79 -13.63 -17.46 8.46
CA PRO A 79 -14.51 -16.49 9.12
C PRO A 79 -13.81 -15.19 9.51
N LEU A 80 -12.48 -15.17 9.55
CA LEU A 80 -11.69 -14.07 10.11
C LEU A 80 -10.49 -13.74 9.22
N LEU A 81 -10.36 -12.45 8.92
CA LEU A 81 -9.21 -11.83 8.27
C LEU A 81 -8.53 -10.87 9.24
N ILE A 82 -7.20 -10.96 9.33
CA ILE A 82 -6.39 -10.12 10.20
C ILE A 82 -5.48 -9.28 9.30
N LEU A 83 -5.52 -7.96 9.45
CA LEU A 83 -4.68 -7.05 8.68
C LEU A 83 -3.82 -6.17 9.59
N GLY A 84 -2.54 -6.05 9.26
CA GLY A 84 -1.58 -5.27 10.04
C GLY A 84 -1.62 -3.75 9.79
N TYR A 85 -2.77 -3.17 9.48
CA TYR A 85 -2.88 -1.70 9.36
C TYR A 85 -2.65 -1.05 10.71
N THR A 86 -1.83 0.00 10.70
CA THR A 86 -1.54 0.82 11.87
C THR A 86 -2.65 1.84 12.12
N PRO A 87 -2.83 2.33 13.37
CA PRO A 87 -3.83 3.36 13.66
C PRO A 87 -3.72 4.58 12.76
N GLU A 88 -2.51 5.05 12.50
CA GLU A 88 -2.26 6.24 11.69
C GLU A 88 -2.61 6.05 10.20
N GLN A 89 -2.48 4.83 9.68
CA GLN A 89 -2.90 4.50 8.31
C GLN A 89 -4.43 4.63 8.12
N VAL A 90 -5.19 4.58 9.22
CA VAL A 90 -6.64 4.42 9.20
C VAL A 90 -7.37 5.63 9.80
N GLU A 91 -6.85 6.24 10.87
CA GLU A 91 -7.62 7.21 11.66
C GLU A 91 -7.59 8.64 11.11
N GLU A 92 -6.48 9.14 10.54
CA GLU A 92 -6.44 10.53 10.02
C GLU A 92 -5.31 10.85 9.03
N ALA A 93 -4.26 10.03 8.92
CA ALA A 93 -3.09 10.42 8.12
C ALA A 93 -3.15 9.93 6.68
N PHE A 94 -3.95 8.90 6.37
CA PHE A 94 -3.79 8.14 5.14
C PHE A 94 -5.12 7.94 4.37
N LEU A 95 -6.21 7.46 4.97
CA LEU A 95 -7.54 7.48 4.35
C LEU A 95 -8.39 8.64 4.90
N PRO A 96 -8.48 9.78 4.19
CA PRO A 96 -9.52 10.77 4.48
C PRO A 96 -10.88 10.09 4.63
N LYS A 97 -11.63 10.41 5.70
CA LYS A 97 -12.95 9.80 5.97
C LYS A 97 -13.92 9.92 4.78
N GLU A 98 -13.75 10.96 3.97
CA GLU A 98 -14.46 11.16 2.70
C GLU A 98 -14.24 10.04 1.65
N PHE A 99 -13.19 9.24 1.80
CA PHE A 99 -12.88 8.09 0.95
C PHE A 99 -13.23 6.73 1.58
N ASP A 100 -13.58 6.69 2.87
CA ASP A 100 -14.19 5.52 3.50
C ASP A 100 -15.70 5.50 3.23
N GLU A 101 -16.06 5.39 1.95
CA GLU A 101 -17.46 5.40 1.47
C GLU A 101 -18.30 4.26 2.07
N TYR A 102 -17.64 3.22 2.58
CA TYR A 102 -18.27 1.99 3.09
C TYR A 102 -18.18 1.88 4.62
N HIS A 103 -17.67 2.90 5.32
CA HIS A 103 -17.56 2.94 6.78
C HIS A 103 -16.84 1.72 7.37
N LEU A 104 -15.73 1.33 6.75
CA LEU A 104 -14.96 0.13 7.13
C LEU A 104 -14.09 0.36 8.37
N TYR A 105 -13.85 1.62 8.75
CA TYR A 105 -12.68 1.97 9.56
C TYR A 105 -12.94 2.84 10.80
N GLY A 106 -14.16 2.85 11.34
CA GLY A 106 -14.41 3.51 12.62
C GLY A 106 -15.68 4.34 12.66
N SER A 107 -16.79 3.79 12.17
CA SER A 107 -18.10 4.35 12.49
C SER A 107 -18.48 3.98 13.93
N GLU A 108 -19.12 4.90 14.67
CA GLU A 108 -19.56 4.66 16.06
C GLU A 108 -20.59 3.52 16.15
N ASP A 109 -21.24 3.19 15.03
CA ASP A 109 -22.21 2.12 14.84
C ASP A 109 -21.63 0.90 14.10
N PHE A 110 -20.30 0.75 14.04
CA PHE A 110 -19.65 -0.32 13.28
C PHE A 110 -20.15 -1.71 13.68
N GLN A 111 -20.64 -2.45 12.69
CA GLN A 111 -21.06 -3.84 12.83
C GLN A 111 -20.19 -4.74 11.95
N PHE A 112 -19.51 -5.71 12.57
CA PHE A 112 -18.44 -6.47 11.94
C PHE A 112 -18.82 -7.17 10.63
N LYS A 113 -20.05 -7.69 10.48
CA LYS A 113 -20.47 -8.39 9.26
C LYS A 113 -21.23 -7.48 8.30
N GLU A 114 -22.03 -6.58 8.84
CA GLU A 114 -22.91 -5.71 8.09
C GLU A 114 -22.12 -4.64 7.35
N ASN A 115 -21.09 -4.05 7.96
CA ASN A 115 -20.20 -3.10 7.29
C ASN A 115 -19.36 -3.76 6.18
N GLN A 116 -19.15 -5.09 6.24
CA GLN A 116 -18.47 -5.83 5.18
C GLN A 116 -19.41 -6.21 4.01
N LYS A 117 -20.72 -5.94 4.13
CA LYS A 117 -21.72 -6.20 3.09
C LYS A 117 -21.80 -5.06 2.06
N PHE A 118 -20.70 -4.82 1.37
CA PHE A 118 -20.59 -3.83 0.32
C PHE A 118 -20.10 -4.43 -1.00
N THR A 119 -20.31 -3.72 -2.09
CA THR A 119 -19.71 -4.02 -3.39
C THR A 119 -18.83 -2.85 -3.77
N ARG A 120 -17.53 -3.10 -4.00
CA ARG A 120 -16.60 -2.07 -4.40
C ARG A 120 -16.78 -1.77 -5.88
N GLU A 121 -17.46 -0.67 -6.16
CA GLU A 121 -17.65 -0.17 -7.52
C GLU A 121 -16.87 1.11 -7.78
N LYS A 122 -16.52 1.84 -6.71
CA LYS A 122 -15.77 3.08 -6.76
C LYS A 122 -14.66 3.08 -5.73
N PHE A 123 -13.61 3.83 -6.01
CA PHE A 123 -12.58 4.14 -5.03
C PHE A 123 -11.92 5.49 -5.37
N LEU A 124 -11.68 6.33 -4.36
CA LEU A 124 -11.18 7.71 -4.52
C LEU A 124 -11.94 8.51 -5.59
N GLY A 125 -13.27 8.38 -5.64
CA GLY A 125 -14.13 9.05 -6.60
C GLY A 125 -14.09 8.51 -8.04
N VAL A 126 -13.30 7.45 -8.31
CA VAL A 126 -13.21 6.83 -9.65
C VAL A 126 -14.05 5.56 -9.71
N ASN A 127 -14.80 5.39 -10.79
CA ASN A 127 -15.52 4.16 -11.06
C ASN A 127 -14.55 3.08 -11.54
N LEU A 128 -14.46 1.97 -10.80
CA LEU A 128 -13.53 0.87 -11.09
C LEU A 128 -13.79 0.25 -12.47
N LYS A 129 -15.04 0.26 -12.95
CA LYS A 129 -15.43 -0.27 -14.26
C LYS A 129 -14.91 0.59 -15.43
N GLU A 130 -14.45 1.82 -15.18
CA GLU A 130 -13.78 2.65 -16.19
C GLU A 130 -12.31 2.24 -16.38
N ILE A 131 -11.74 1.54 -15.40
CA ILE A 131 -10.35 1.10 -15.41
C ILE A 131 -10.28 -0.38 -15.74
N PHE A 132 -11.08 -1.21 -15.09
CA PHE A 132 -10.94 -2.68 -15.09
C PHE A 132 -11.97 -3.38 -15.97
N THR A 133 -11.57 -4.51 -16.55
CA THR A 133 -12.48 -5.37 -17.32
C THR A 133 -13.44 -6.11 -16.37
N PRO A 134 -14.55 -6.67 -16.88
CA PRO A 134 -15.44 -7.48 -16.06
C PRO A 134 -14.77 -8.67 -15.36
N GLU A 135 -13.73 -9.25 -15.97
CA GLU A 135 -12.95 -10.33 -15.36
C GLU A 135 -12.04 -9.81 -14.24
N GLU A 136 -11.37 -8.67 -14.46
CA GLU A 136 -10.55 -8.00 -13.45
C GLU A 136 -11.39 -7.52 -12.25
N MET A 137 -12.66 -7.17 -12.49
CA MET A 137 -13.62 -6.85 -11.42
C MET A 137 -13.91 -8.02 -10.46
N ASN A 138 -13.49 -9.25 -10.77
CA ASN A 138 -13.58 -10.36 -9.82
C ASN A 138 -12.53 -10.32 -8.70
N TYR A 139 -11.48 -9.50 -8.83
CA TYR A 139 -10.51 -9.30 -7.74
C TYR A 139 -11.01 -8.31 -6.69
N TRP A 140 -11.87 -7.36 -7.09
CA TRP A 140 -12.52 -6.41 -6.20
C TRP A 140 -13.66 -7.08 -5.42
N TRP A 141 -13.93 -6.58 -4.21
CA TRP A 141 -14.91 -7.18 -3.31
C TRP A 141 -16.33 -6.94 -3.80
N ASP A 142 -17.11 -8.01 -3.85
CA ASP A 142 -18.53 -7.95 -4.16
C ASP A 142 -19.29 -8.87 -3.22
N ALA A 143 -19.77 -8.32 -2.10
CA ALA A 143 -20.53 -9.06 -1.10
C ALA A 143 -21.79 -9.72 -1.68
N SER A 144 -22.34 -9.23 -2.80
CA SER A 144 -23.53 -9.81 -3.42
C SER A 144 -23.31 -11.23 -3.96
N LYS A 145 -22.04 -11.62 -4.19
CA LYS A 145 -21.65 -12.96 -4.62
C LYS A 145 -21.65 -13.99 -3.48
N TRP A 146 -21.79 -13.56 -2.23
CA TRP A 146 -21.59 -14.39 -1.04
C TRP A 146 -22.83 -14.39 -0.15
N SER A 147 -23.13 -15.55 0.46
CA SER A 147 -24.09 -15.60 1.56
C SER A 147 -23.50 -14.91 2.79
N VAL A 148 -24.35 -14.33 3.66
CA VAL A 148 -23.92 -13.58 4.87
C VAL A 148 -22.97 -14.40 5.76
N ASP A 149 -23.15 -15.71 5.85
CA ASP A 149 -22.28 -16.58 6.65
C ASP A 149 -20.86 -16.73 6.08
N LYS A 150 -20.68 -16.47 4.78
CA LYS A 150 -19.38 -16.52 4.08
C LYS A 150 -18.67 -15.18 4.06
N ILE A 151 -19.31 -14.09 4.49
CA ILE A 151 -18.65 -12.79 4.56
C ILE A 151 -17.69 -12.81 5.77
N PRO A 152 -16.38 -12.66 5.55
CA PRO A 152 -15.39 -12.71 6.62
C PRO A 152 -15.48 -11.46 7.49
N THR A 153 -15.24 -11.63 8.79
CA THR A 153 -14.96 -10.51 9.68
C THR A 153 -13.52 -10.06 9.48
N MET A 154 -13.31 -8.76 9.32
CA MET A 154 -11.98 -8.18 9.22
C MET A 154 -11.62 -7.46 10.51
N ILE A 155 -10.42 -7.72 11.04
CA ILE A 155 -9.92 -7.07 12.24
C ILE A 155 -8.56 -6.40 12.00
N LEU A 156 -8.35 -5.28 12.68
CA LEU A 156 -7.14 -4.46 12.64
C LEU A 156 -6.48 -4.44 14.03
N PRO A 157 -5.71 -5.47 14.39
CA PRO A 157 -5.18 -5.65 15.75
C PRO A 157 -4.45 -4.43 16.32
N PHE A 158 -3.69 -3.69 15.51
CA PHE A 158 -2.90 -2.55 15.99
C PHE A 158 -3.73 -1.34 16.43
N HIS A 159 -5.03 -1.30 16.12
CA HIS A 159 -5.95 -0.30 16.68
C HIS A 159 -6.32 -0.58 18.14
N ALA A 160 -6.33 -1.86 18.53
CA ALA A 160 -6.64 -2.26 19.89
C ALA A 160 -5.36 -2.45 20.73
N TRP A 161 -4.27 -2.89 20.10
CA TRP A 161 -2.98 -3.10 20.74
C TRP A 161 -2.09 -1.89 20.51
N GLY A 162 -1.87 -1.09 21.56
CA GLY A 162 -1.14 0.19 21.51
C GLY A 162 0.12 0.15 20.64
N TYR A 163 -0.02 0.58 19.39
CA TYR A 163 1.02 0.44 18.36
C TYR A 163 2.20 1.40 18.63
N HIS A 164 3.40 0.83 18.75
CA HIS A 164 4.66 1.57 18.85
C HIS A 164 5.69 1.01 17.86
N LYS A 165 5.82 1.66 16.70
CA LYS A 165 6.62 1.19 15.55
C LYS A 165 8.03 0.75 15.95
N THR A 166 8.77 1.60 16.67
CA THR A 166 10.16 1.30 17.06
C THR A 166 10.26 0.08 17.99
N GLU A 167 9.31 -0.11 18.90
CA GLU A 167 9.33 -1.24 19.84
C GLU A 167 9.02 -2.53 19.10
N ILE A 168 7.95 -2.52 18.27
CA ILE A 168 7.55 -3.67 17.45
C ILE A 168 8.68 -4.08 16.51
N VAL A 169 9.29 -3.12 15.79
CA VAL A 169 10.42 -3.44 14.90
C VAL A 169 11.57 -4.03 15.71
N THR A 170 11.93 -3.47 16.86
CA THR A 170 13.01 -4.00 17.69
C THR A 170 12.70 -5.41 18.20
N GLU A 171 11.47 -5.67 18.62
CA GLU A 171 11.02 -6.98 19.09
C GLU A 171 11.00 -8.01 17.95
N VAL A 172 10.47 -7.65 16.78
CA VAL A 172 10.46 -8.53 15.61
C VAL A 172 11.88 -8.84 15.15
N ILE A 173 12.75 -7.84 15.04
CA ILE A 173 14.16 -8.03 14.68
C ILE A 173 14.84 -8.96 15.66
N SER A 174 14.73 -8.70 16.96
CA SER A 174 15.36 -9.51 18.01
C SER A 174 14.78 -10.92 18.10
N SER A 175 13.48 -11.10 17.85
CA SER A 175 12.83 -12.42 17.88
C SER A 175 13.12 -13.24 16.63
N LEU A 176 13.46 -12.60 15.51
CA LEU A 176 13.67 -13.25 14.22
C LEU A 176 15.13 -13.22 13.75
N HIS A 177 16.08 -12.75 14.58
CA HIS A 177 17.49 -12.60 14.21
C HIS A 177 18.17 -13.91 13.76
N HIS A 178 17.65 -15.07 14.18
CA HIS A 178 18.17 -16.39 13.78
C HIS A 178 17.64 -16.87 12.42
N ILE A 179 16.62 -16.20 11.87
CA ILE A 179 16.03 -16.54 10.56
C ILE A 179 16.16 -15.40 9.52
N LEU A 180 16.24 -14.14 9.97
CA LEU A 180 16.34 -12.95 9.13
C LEU A 180 17.65 -12.20 9.41
N ASP A 181 18.27 -11.66 8.35
CA ASP A 181 19.38 -10.71 8.49
C ASP A 181 18.80 -9.33 8.81
N GLU A 182 19.35 -8.62 9.80
CA GLU A 182 18.96 -7.24 10.12
C GLU A 182 18.95 -6.32 8.90
N LYS A 183 19.93 -6.48 8.00
CA LYS A 183 20.01 -5.72 6.76
C LYS A 183 18.82 -6.01 5.85
N SER A 184 18.36 -7.26 5.84
CA SER A 184 17.23 -7.71 5.01
C SER A 184 15.88 -7.18 5.49
N MET A 185 15.81 -6.50 6.65
CA MET A 185 14.59 -5.88 7.17
C MET A 185 14.51 -4.37 6.92
N HIS A 186 15.51 -3.80 6.23
CA HIS A 186 15.50 -2.38 5.91
C HIS A 186 14.40 -2.05 4.87
N PRO A 187 13.50 -1.07 5.11
CA PRO A 187 12.38 -0.75 4.22
C PRO A 187 12.79 -0.48 2.77
N MET A 188 13.92 0.20 2.55
CA MET A 188 14.47 0.42 1.19
C MET A 188 14.79 -0.86 0.41
N LEU A 189 15.00 -1.99 1.11
CA LEU A 189 15.29 -3.29 0.51
C LEU A 189 14.06 -4.20 0.47
N THR A 190 13.06 -3.98 1.32
CA THR A 190 11.86 -4.82 1.41
C THR A 190 10.63 -4.25 0.75
N ASN A 191 10.58 -2.93 0.55
CA ASN A 191 9.47 -2.24 -0.12
C ASN A 191 9.39 -2.61 -1.59
N ASP A 192 8.24 -2.28 -2.15
CA ASP A 192 7.96 -2.54 -3.54
C ASP A 192 8.68 -1.56 -4.46
N LEU A 193 9.08 -2.07 -5.62
CA LEU A 193 9.90 -1.32 -6.59
C LEU A 193 9.20 -0.04 -7.08
N TYR A 194 7.86 -0.01 -7.04
CA TYR A 194 7.09 1.17 -7.46
C TYR A 194 7.18 2.33 -6.44
N THR A 195 7.40 2.06 -5.15
CA THR A 195 7.36 3.09 -4.09
C THR A 195 8.40 4.16 -4.37
N GLY A 196 9.62 3.77 -4.77
CA GLY A 196 10.67 4.72 -5.13
C GLY A 196 10.32 5.61 -6.33
N LEU A 197 9.62 5.08 -7.33
CA LEU A 197 9.12 5.87 -8.47
C LEU A 197 8.02 6.84 -8.02
N GLY A 198 7.13 6.38 -7.13
CA GLY A 198 6.10 7.18 -6.48
C GLY A 198 6.64 8.41 -5.77
N VAL A 199 7.54 8.19 -4.81
CA VAL A 199 8.15 9.28 -4.04
C VAL A 199 8.97 10.20 -4.96
N PHE A 200 9.67 9.68 -5.97
CA PHE A 200 10.33 10.51 -6.97
C PHE A 200 9.36 11.47 -7.67
N LEU A 201 8.20 10.97 -8.12
CA LEU A 201 7.19 11.79 -8.78
C LEU A 201 6.58 12.82 -7.84
N ASP A 202 6.35 12.47 -6.57
CA ASP A 202 5.90 13.42 -5.56
C ASP A 202 6.87 14.60 -5.44
N TYR A 203 8.17 14.34 -5.28
CA TYR A 203 9.18 15.41 -5.21
C TYR A 203 9.25 16.25 -6.49
N LYS A 204 9.01 15.66 -7.66
CA LYS A 204 8.97 16.41 -8.93
C LYS A 204 7.73 17.29 -9.09
N ILE A 205 6.60 16.85 -8.54
CA ILE A 205 5.31 17.54 -8.66
C ILE A 205 5.14 18.58 -7.55
N PHE A 206 5.35 18.19 -6.29
CA PHE A 206 5.05 18.97 -5.08
C PHE A 206 6.29 19.53 -4.39
N GLY A 207 7.47 18.94 -4.60
CA GLY A 207 8.71 19.30 -3.88
C GLY A 207 8.93 18.56 -2.56
N TYR A 208 7.99 17.70 -2.17
CA TYR A 208 8.00 16.85 -0.97
C TYR A 208 7.02 15.68 -1.21
N SER A 209 6.97 14.66 -0.34
CA SER A 209 5.91 13.65 -0.37
C SER A 209 4.70 14.08 0.46
N PRO A 210 3.56 14.42 -0.17
CA PRO A 210 2.44 15.11 0.48
C PRO A 210 1.75 14.33 1.60
N MET A 211 1.97 13.03 1.70
CA MET A 211 1.24 12.14 2.62
C MET A 211 2.17 11.32 3.50
N PHE A 212 3.26 10.77 2.95
CA PHE A 212 4.25 10.07 3.77
C PHE A 212 4.98 11.01 4.74
N GLU A 213 5.45 12.18 4.30
CA GLU A 213 6.18 13.08 5.22
C GLU A 213 5.31 13.57 6.39
N PRO A 214 4.06 14.02 6.19
CA PRO A 214 3.18 14.38 7.30
C PRO A 214 2.84 13.22 8.24
N GLU A 215 2.60 12.02 7.71
CA GLU A 215 2.35 10.80 8.50
C GLU A 215 3.56 10.50 9.40
N PHE A 216 4.75 10.43 8.80
CA PHE A 216 5.99 10.17 9.52
C PHE A 216 6.29 11.25 10.57
N ALA A 217 5.98 12.52 10.26
CA ALA A 217 6.09 13.58 11.23
C ALA A 217 5.08 13.46 12.39
N LYS A 218 3.89 12.87 12.19
CA LYS A 218 2.94 12.56 13.26
C LYS A 218 3.50 11.48 14.20
N TYR A 219 4.10 10.41 13.68
CA TYR A 219 4.73 9.39 14.53
C TYR A 219 5.79 9.98 15.47
N VAL A 220 6.64 10.86 14.93
CA VAL A 220 7.66 11.56 15.71
C VAL A 220 7.04 12.45 16.79
N ARG A 221 6.02 13.25 16.45
CA ARG A 221 5.32 14.12 17.43
C ARG A 221 4.59 13.33 18.52
N ALA A 222 4.10 12.13 18.20
CA ALA A 222 3.45 11.23 19.13
C ALA A 222 4.44 10.41 19.98
N GLY A 223 5.75 10.55 19.76
CA GLY A 223 6.78 9.79 20.44
C GLY A 223 6.91 8.33 19.98
N LYS A 224 6.24 7.94 18.88
CA LYS A 224 6.16 6.56 18.37
C LYS A 224 7.29 6.19 17.40
N GLU A 225 8.13 7.15 17.03
CA GLU A 225 9.27 6.96 16.12
C GLU A 225 10.45 7.86 16.50
N ASP A 226 11.67 7.39 16.23
CA ASP A 226 12.90 8.12 16.51
C ASP A 226 13.07 9.35 15.59
N VAL A 227 13.22 10.52 16.21
CA VAL A 227 13.36 11.82 15.52
C VAL A 227 14.54 11.83 14.54
N LYS A 228 15.68 11.26 14.94
CA LYS A 228 16.93 11.33 14.16
C LYS A 228 16.85 10.42 12.95
N GLN A 229 16.37 9.19 13.12
CA GLN A 229 16.16 8.24 12.05
C GLN A 229 15.17 8.79 11.02
N ASN A 230 14.03 9.31 11.48
CA ASN A 230 13.00 9.90 10.64
C ASN A 230 13.54 11.09 9.83
N ARG A 231 14.23 12.04 10.47
CA ARG A 231 14.86 13.17 9.78
C ARG A 231 15.88 12.72 8.74
N ASN A 232 16.78 11.80 9.11
CA ASN A 232 17.82 11.32 8.21
C ASN A 232 17.22 10.62 6.98
N LEU A 233 16.13 9.87 7.14
CA LEU A 233 15.40 9.24 6.03
C LEU A 233 14.90 10.29 5.03
N TRP A 234 14.21 11.33 5.51
CA TRP A 234 13.61 12.34 4.64
C TRP A 234 14.64 13.30 4.02
N GLU A 235 15.69 13.68 4.75
CA GLU A 235 16.80 14.44 4.19
C GLU A 235 17.52 13.65 3.08
N PHE A 236 17.72 12.34 3.30
CA PHE A 236 18.29 11.47 2.27
C PHE A 236 17.34 11.33 1.07
N ALA A 237 16.04 11.12 1.30
CA ALA A 237 15.04 11.03 0.24
C ALA A 237 15.02 12.30 -0.61
N GLU A 238 14.93 13.47 0.02
CA GLU A 238 14.97 14.77 -0.67
C GLU A 238 16.26 14.92 -1.49
N TYR A 239 17.42 14.64 -0.89
CA TYR A 239 18.69 14.68 -1.62
C TYR A 239 18.68 13.73 -2.82
N TYR A 240 18.31 12.47 -2.62
CA TYR A 240 18.29 11.44 -3.65
C TYR A 240 17.34 11.81 -4.79
N PHE A 241 16.10 12.18 -4.49
CA PHE A 241 15.06 12.47 -5.49
C PHE A 241 15.26 13.80 -6.22
N LYS A 242 16.02 14.75 -5.66
CA LYS A 242 16.49 15.94 -6.39
C LYS A 242 17.50 15.58 -7.49
N HIS A 243 18.27 14.50 -7.34
CA HIS A 243 19.27 14.06 -8.32
C HIS A 243 18.66 13.12 -9.37
N GLU A 244 17.80 13.67 -10.23
CA GLU A 244 17.02 12.92 -11.23
C GLU A 244 17.81 11.90 -12.06
N LYS A 245 18.99 12.28 -12.56
CA LYS A 245 19.83 11.38 -13.37
C LYS A 245 20.26 10.15 -12.58
N LEU A 246 20.51 10.29 -11.29
CA LEU A 246 20.89 9.20 -10.41
C LEU A 246 19.70 8.26 -10.18
N VAL A 247 18.52 8.82 -9.86
CA VAL A 247 17.29 8.05 -9.65
C VAL A 247 16.85 7.30 -10.90
N LEU A 248 16.70 8.00 -12.03
CA LEU A 248 16.20 7.44 -13.28
C LEU A 248 17.19 6.46 -13.95
N ASN A 249 18.43 6.38 -13.47
CA ASN A 249 19.41 5.39 -13.92
C ASN A 249 19.60 4.25 -12.92
N SER A 250 18.97 4.29 -11.74
CA SER A 250 18.97 3.16 -10.82
C SER A 250 18.28 1.95 -11.44
N LEU A 251 18.77 0.76 -11.12
CA LEU A 251 18.25 -0.51 -11.66
C LEU A 251 16.78 -0.70 -11.29
N ASP A 252 16.40 -0.41 -10.05
CA ASP A 252 15.03 -0.59 -9.55
C ASP A 252 14.03 0.27 -10.32
N ILE A 253 14.36 1.54 -10.58
CA ILE A 253 13.51 2.43 -11.36
C ILE A 253 13.43 1.98 -12.82
N GLN A 254 14.53 1.52 -13.42
CA GLN A 254 14.49 0.98 -14.79
C GLN A 254 13.60 -0.26 -14.90
N ILE A 255 13.70 -1.18 -13.94
CA ILE A 255 12.84 -2.38 -13.86
C ILE A 255 11.39 -1.95 -13.68
N CYS A 256 11.11 -1.03 -12.77
CA CYS A 256 9.77 -0.52 -12.50
C CYS A 256 9.14 0.09 -13.77
N LEU A 257 9.85 1.00 -14.44
CA LEU A 257 9.40 1.62 -15.69
C LEU A 257 9.16 0.59 -16.80
N SER A 258 10.07 -0.38 -16.96
CA SER A 258 9.92 -1.47 -17.91
C SER A 258 8.65 -2.30 -17.64
N LYS A 259 8.43 -2.67 -16.37
CA LYS A 259 7.24 -3.42 -15.95
C LYS A 259 5.96 -2.63 -16.22
N LEU A 260 5.94 -1.33 -15.94
CA LEU A 260 4.79 -0.46 -16.20
C LEU A 260 4.60 -0.11 -17.69
N GLY A 261 5.60 -0.37 -18.53
CA GLY A 261 5.60 0.09 -19.93
C GLY A 261 5.70 1.61 -20.06
N LEU A 262 6.36 2.25 -19.09
CA LEU A 262 6.58 3.70 -19.06
C LEU A 262 8.01 4.03 -19.53
N THR A 263 8.17 5.22 -20.09
CA THR A 263 9.46 5.76 -20.54
C THR A 263 9.76 7.06 -19.81
N LYS A 264 11.02 7.51 -19.81
CA LYS A 264 11.39 8.80 -19.20
C LYS A 264 10.56 9.97 -19.77
N PRO A 265 10.36 10.10 -21.10
CA PRO A 265 9.47 11.12 -21.65
C PRO A 265 8.01 11.00 -21.19
N ALA A 266 7.52 9.78 -20.91
CA ALA A 266 6.19 9.60 -20.35
C ALA A 266 6.09 10.20 -18.93
N LEU A 267 7.16 10.11 -18.13
CA LEU A 267 7.21 10.74 -16.81
C LEU A 267 7.12 12.27 -16.90
N ASP A 268 7.83 12.89 -17.85
CA ASP A 268 7.75 14.34 -18.06
C ASP A 268 6.32 14.78 -18.40
N SER A 269 5.63 14.01 -19.24
CA SER A 269 4.23 14.24 -19.59
C SER A 269 3.31 14.11 -18.37
N ILE A 270 3.51 13.08 -17.55
CA ILE A 270 2.79 12.87 -16.28
C ILE A 270 3.00 14.08 -15.37
N ILE A 271 4.25 14.47 -15.09
CA ILE A 271 4.59 15.59 -14.21
C ILE A 271 3.92 16.89 -14.70
N LYS A 272 3.99 17.17 -16.02
CA LYS A 272 3.38 18.36 -16.61
C LYS A 272 1.86 18.35 -16.45
N LYS A 273 1.20 17.22 -16.73
CA LYS A 273 -0.24 17.05 -16.59
C LYS A 273 -0.69 17.19 -15.14
N SER A 274 0.05 16.60 -14.20
CA SER A 274 -0.24 16.69 -12.77
C SER A 274 -0.15 18.13 -12.28
N LYS A 275 0.92 18.86 -12.63
CA LYS A 275 1.05 20.28 -12.27
C LYS A 275 -0.07 21.14 -12.86
N ALA A 276 -0.47 20.89 -14.11
CA ALA A 276 -1.58 21.61 -14.74
C ALA A 276 -2.92 21.38 -14.03
N ARG A 277 -3.18 20.14 -13.54
CA ARG A 277 -4.36 19.82 -12.73
C ARG A 277 -4.35 20.56 -11.39
N LEU A 278 -3.20 20.63 -10.72
CA LEU A 278 -3.06 21.34 -9.44
C LEU A 278 -3.27 22.86 -9.57
N ASP A 279 -2.86 23.43 -10.71
CA ASP A 279 -3.06 24.86 -11.02
C ASP A 279 -4.52 25.19 -11.44
N GLY A 280 -5.43 24.21 -11.45
CA GLY A 280 -6.82 24.41 -11.89
C GLY A 280 -6.99 24.67 -13.39
N LYS A 281 -6.03 24.25 -14.23
CA LYS A 281 -6.03 24.49 -15.69
C LYS A 281 -6.67 23.36 -16.51
N HIS A 282 -7.78 22.80 -16.03
CA HIS A 282 -8.54 21.77 -16.75
C HIS A 282 -10.04 21.95 -16.61
#